data_AF-A0A2T1FI76-F1
#
_entry.id   AF-A0A2T1FI76-F1
#
_cell.length_a   1.000
_cell.length_b   1.000
_cell.length_c   1.000
_cell.angle_alpha   90.00
_cell.angle_beta   90.00
_cell.angle_gamma   90.00
#
_symmetry.space_group_name_H-M   'P 1'
#
loop_
_entity.id
_entity.type
_entity.pdbx_description
1 polymer ?
#
loop_
_entity_poly.entity_id
_entity_poly.type
_entity_poly.pdbx_seq_one_letter_code
_entity_poly.pdbx_strand_id
1 'polypeptide(L)'
;MQFNSNWSSPYKFTPGRDNLDVINSWGCKGKAGIYLIRDESDRQNLYAGQATNQDIATRLQQEIKSSHNQLLKNYLLVENKTITLRWAECSNPIMGENIAIIGCEPLFNRRMSPWKGTDRPTQDEYLREATRLGIFTSQERSLDNLTKYLISDIETNPQLWERKPSPNRERKTYRERF
;
A
#
# COMPACT_ATOMS: atom_id res chain seq x y z
N MET A 1 -12.45 9.12 -6.83
CA MET A 1 -12.05 9.22 -5.42
C MET A 1 -11.86 10.69 -5.07
N GLN A 2 -12.28 11.12 -3.88
CA GLN A 2 -12.07 12.48 -3.39
C GLN A 2 -11.08 12.42 -2.22
N PHE A 3 -9.89 12.96 -2.41
CA PHE A 3 -8.88 13.04 -1.34
C PHE A 3 -9.34 14.07 -0.31
N ASN A 4 -9.34 13.68 0.97
CA ASN A 4 -9.65 14.58 2.08
C ASN A 4 -8.38 15.32 2.56
N SER A 5 -8.51 16.13 3.60
CA SER A 5 -7.42 16.92 4.17
C SER A 5 -6.28 16.11 4.80
N ASN A 6 -6.42 14.78 4.94
CA ASN A 6 -5.35 13.91 5.45
C ASN A 6 -4.32 13.57 4.37
N TRP A 7 -4.62 13.84 3.11
CA TRP A 7 -3.69 13.72 2.01
C TRP A 7 -3.05 15.05 1.68
N SER A 8 -1.80 14.99 1.22
CA SER A 8 -1.13 16.13 0.65
C SER A 8 -1.88 16.67 -0.57
N SER A 9 -1.59 17.93 -0.89
CA SER A 9 -1.86 18.46 -2.22
C SER A 9 -1.16 17.61 -3.30
N PRO A 10 -1.69 17.60 -4.53
CA PRO A 10 -1.05 16.90 -5.64
C PRO A 10 0.26 17.60 -6.03
N TYR A 11 1.37 16.86 -6.04
CA TYR A 11 2.65 17.36 -6.53
C TYR A 11 2.96 16.75 -7.90
N LYS A 12 3.18 17.60 -8.91
CA LYS A 12 3.58 17.14 -10.24
C LYS A 12 5.07 16.85 -10.28
N PHE A 13 5.43 15.80 -11.01
CA PHE A 13 6.80 15.41 -11.25
C PHE A 13 6.93 14.72 -12.61
N THR A 14 7.92 15.09 -13.40
CA THR A 14 8.27 14.45 -14.66
C THR A 14 9.66 13.83 -14.51
N PRO A 15 9.77 12.49 -14.44
CA PRO A 15 11.06 11.81 -14.45
C PRO A 15 11.92 12.27 -15.63
N GLY A 16 13.24 12.37 -15.44
CA GLY A 16 14.19 12.82 -16.46
C GLY A 16 14.17 14.33 -16.77
N ARG A 17 13.15 15.08 -16.32
CA ARG A 17 13.11 16.56 -16.42
C ARG A 17 13.28 17.23 -15.06
N ASP A 18 12.57 16.75 -14.06
CA ASP A 18 12.61 17.31 -12.72
C ASP A 18 13.71 16.66 -11.88
N ASN A 19 14.34 17.47 -11.02
CA ASN A 19 15.29 16.95 -10.04
C ASN A 19 14.54 16.29 -8.87
N LEU A 20 14.92 15.04 -8.54
CA LEU A 20 14.41 14.30 -7.38
C LEU A 20 14.51 15.05 -6.05
N ASP A 21 15.44 16.00 -5.92
CA ASP A 21 15.58 16.84 -4.72
C ASP A 21 14.33 17.67 -4.43
N VAL A 22 13.50 17.96 -5.44
CA VAL A 22 12.24 18.70 -5.27
C VAL A 22 11.29 17.99 -4.30
N ILE A 23 11.37 16.65 -4.21
CA ILE A 23 10.54 15.82 -3.32
C ILE A 23 10.73 16.22 -1.85
N ASN A 24 11.94 16.65 -1.47
CA ASN A 24 12.22 17.09 -0.10
C ASN A 24 11.42 18.33 0.31
N SER A 25 10.93 19.12 -0.66
CA SER A 25 10.11 20.32 -0.41
C SER A 25 8.62 20.04 -0.23
N TRP A 26 8.16 18.81 -0.51
CA TRP A 26 6.73 18.46 -0.50
C TRP A 26 6.14 18.19 0.89
N GLY A 27 6.92 18.45 1.95
CA GLY A 27 6.50 18.30 3.34
C GLY A 27 6.44 16.85 3.84
N CYS A 28 6.94 15.88 3.07
CA CYS A 28 6.94 14.45 3.42
C CYS A 28 8.25 13.95 4.04
N LYS A 29 9.27 14.81 4.17
CA LYS A 29 10.55 14.46 4.78
C LYS A 29 10.40 14.22 6.28
N GLY A 30 11.03 13.16 6.79
CA GLY A 30 10.91 12.74 8.20
C GLY A 30 9.57 12.12 8.59
N LYS A 31 8.65 11.90 7.64
CA LYS A 31 7.31 11.34 7.90
C LYS A 31 7.22 9.89 7.44
N ALA A 32 6.65 9.04 8.29
CA ALA A 32 6.26 7.68 7.92
C ALA A 32 4.82 7.67 7.39
N GLY A 33 4.53 6.78 6.45
CA GLY A 33 3.18 6.67 5.92
C GLY A 33 3.13 6.10 4.52
N ILE A 34 2.15 6.56 3.73
CA ILE A 34 1.85 6.01 2.41
C ILE A 34 1.89 7.10 1.34
N TYR A 35 2.06 6.66 0.10
CA TYR A 35 2.01 7.52 -1.08
C TYR A 35 1.24 6.88 -2.22
N LEU A 36 0.68 7.73 -3.07
CA LEU A 36 0.05 7.37 -4.34
C LEU A 36 0.77 8.07 -5.47
N ILE A 37 1.12 7.28 -6.48
CA ILE A 37 1.53 7.73 -7.80
C ILE A 37 0.32 7.67 -8.71
N ARG A 38 0.04 8.80 -9.36
CA ARG A 38 -1.14 9.01 -10.20
C ARG A 38 -0.70 9.61 -11.53
N ASP A 39 -1.59 9.59 -12.51
CA ASP A 39 -1.35 10.22 -13.81
C ASP A 39 -1.20 11.75 -13.69
N GLU A 40 -0.80 12.39 -14.79
CA GLU A 40 -0.60 13.85 -14.87
C GLU A 40 -1.86 14.66 -14.50
N SER A 41 -3.04 14.08 -14.78
CA SER A 41 -4.33 14.72 -14.51
C SER A 41 -4.83 14.48 -13.09
N ASP A 42 -4.10 13.71 -12.26
CA ASP A 42 -4.50 13.34 -10.91
C ASP A 42 -5.88 12.64 -10.87
N ARG A 43 -6.14 11.78 -11.86
CA ARG A 43 -7.39 11.03 -12.06
C ARG A 43 -7.21 9.53 -11.89
N GLN A 44 -6.16 8.95 -12.48
CA GLN A 44 -5.91 7.52 -12.43
C GLN A 44 -4.86 7.16 -11.38
N ASN A 45 -5.15 6.17 -10.54
CA ASN A 45 -4.18 5.62 -9.59
C ASN A 45 -3.27 4.64 -10.32
N LEU A 46 -1.97 4.91 -10.32
CA LEU A 46 -0.98 4.09 -11.00
C LEU A 46 -0.32 3.13 -10.02
N TYR A 47 0.07 3.64 -8.85
CA TYR A 47 0.75 2.85 -7.84
C TYR A 47 0.48 3.38 -6.43
N ALA A 48 0.39 2.48 -5.46
CA ALA A 48 0.38 2.77 -4.03
C ALA A 48 1.62 2.15 -3.38
N GLY A 49 2.27 2.90 -2.49
CA GLY A 49 3.42 2.43 -1.75
C GLY A 49 3.45 2.91 -0.30
N GLN A 50 4.28 2.27 0.51
CA GLN A 50 4.51 2.60 1.91
C GLN A 50 5.96 2.98 2.21
N ALA A 51 6.14 3.74 3.29
CA ALA A 51 7.42 4.09 3.88
C ALA A 51 7.41 3.71 5.38
N THR A 52 8.05 2.57 5.71
CA THR A 52 8.12 2.01 7.07
C THR A 52 9.44 2.33 7.78
N ASN A 53 10.56 1.87 7.22
CA ASN A 53 11.89 1.98 7.83
C ASN A 53 12.64 3.28 7.46
N GLN A 54 12.00 4.15 6.68
CA GLN A 54 12.54 5.41 6.17
C GLN A 54 11.38 6.35 5.90
N ASP A 55 11.66 7.64 5.73
CA ASP A 55 10.62 8.62 5.43
C ASP A 55 10.07 8.50 4.00
N ILE A 56 8.87 9.05 3.81
CA ILE A 56 8.15 9.06 2.53
C ILE A 56 8.98 9.71 1.42
N ALA A 57 9.70 10.81 1.69
CA ALA A 57 10.50 11.49 0.68
C ALA A 57 11.60 10.57 0.12
N THR A 58 12.35 9.93 1.02
CA THR A 58 13.42 8.98 0.69
C THR A 58 12.86 7.78 -0.08
N ARG A 59 11.70 7.26 0.33
CA ARG A 59 11.06 6.14 -0.35
C ARG A 59 10.55 6.49 -1.75
N LEU A 60 9.93 7.65 -1.92
CA LEU A 60 9.49 8.15 -3.22
C LEU A 60 10.66 8.31 -4.19
N GLN A 61 11.79 8.87 -3.73
CA GLN A 61 12.99 9.00 -4.55
C GLN A 61 13.51 7.65 -5.03
N GLN A 62 13.56 6.65 -4.14
CA GLN A 62 13.97 5.28 -4.51
C GLN A 62 13.00 4.64 -5.50
N GLU A 63 11.70 4.80 -5.29
CA GLU A 63 10.66 4.25 -6.17
C GLU A 63 10.79 4.86 -7.58
N ILE A 64 10.90 6.19 -7.69
CA ILE A 64 11.04 6.85 -8.99
C ILE A 64 12.36 6.48 -9.68
N LYS A 65 13.48 6.40 -8.93
CA LYS A 65 14.80 6.11 -9.49
C LYS A 65 14.96 4.66 -9.94
N SER A 66 14.42 3.72 -9.18
CA SER A 66 14.80 2.30 -9.28
C SER A 66 13.64 1.32 -9.20
N SER A 67 12.38 1.79 -9.29
CA SER A 67 11.17 1.02 -9.00
C SER A 67 11.32 -0.49 -9.21
N HIS A 68 11.07 -1.25 -8.15
CA HIS A 68 11.06 -2.71 -8.20
C HIS A 68 9.91 -3.25 -9.07
N ASN A 69 8.96 -2.40 -9.43
CA ASN A 69 7.87 -2.71 -10.33
C ASN A 69 8.23 -2.36 -11.76
N GLN A 70 8.53 -3.37 -12.58
CA GLN A 70 8.97 -3.17 -13.96
C GLN A 70 7.96 -2.40 -14.83
N LEU A 71 6.65 -2.58 -14.58
CA LEU A 71 5.61 -1.86 -15.36
C LEU A 71 5.59 -0.38 -15.00
N LEU A 72 5.59 -0.07 -13.70
CA LEU A 72 5.70 1.32 -13.23
C LEU A 72 7.02 1.95 -13.71
N LYS A 73 8.14 1.22 -13.62
CA LYS A 73 9.44 1.68 -14.09
C LYS A 73 9.41 2.06 -15.57
N ASN A 74 8.83 1.21 -16.42
CA ASN A 74 8.69 1.49 -17.84
C ASN A 74 7.82 2.75 -18.06
N TYR A 75 6.69 2.84 -17.37
CA TYR A 75 5.79 3.99 -17.44
C TYR A 75 6.48 5.31 -17.03
N LEU A 76 7.25 5.30 -15.94
CA LEU A 76 7.92 6.49 -15.42
C LEU A 76 9.15 6.88 -16.24
N LEU A 77 10.04 5.93 -16.52
CA LEU A 77 11.39 6.21 -17.01
C LEU A 77 11.55 6.05 -18.53
N VAL A 78 10.75 5.20 -19.17
CA VAL A 78 10.85 4.98 -20.63
C VAL A 78 9.91 5.91 -21.36
N GLU A 79 8.66 6.02 -20.89
CA GLU A 79 7.67 6.90 -21.52
C GLU A 79 7.79 8.37 -21.07
N ASN A 80 8.61 8.66 -20.05
CA ASN A 80 8.92 10.00 -19.55
C ASN A 80 7.65 10.82 -19.21
N LYS A 81 6.63 10.15 -18.65
CA LYS A 81 5.32 10.74 -18.36
C LYS A 81 5.39 11.61 -17.12
N THR A 82 4.70 12.76 -17.17
CA THR A 82 4.39 13.53 -15.97
C THR A 82 3.43 12.73 -15.09
N ILE A 83 3.73 12.67 -13.81
CA ILE A 83 2.90 12.03 -12.79
C ILE A 83 2.49 13.04 -11.74
N THR A 84 1.46 12.68 -10.99
CA THR A 84 1.07 13.38 -9.77
C THR A 84 1.32 12.48 -8.56
N LEU A 85 1.85 13.07 -7.50
CA LEU A 85 2.18 12.38 -6.26
C LEU A 85 1.38 12.97 -5.11
N ARG A 86 0.78 12.08 -4.32
CA ARG A 86 0.09 12.42 -3.07
C ARG A 86 0.61 11.53 -1.96
N TRP A 87 0.63 12.02 -0.73
CA TRP A 87 1.06 11.24 0.42
C TRP A 87 0.21 11.53 1.66
N ALA A 88 0.20 10.59 2.60
CA ALA A 88 -0.48 10.73 3.89
C ALA A 88 0.35 10.07 4.99
N GLU A 89 0.43 10.70 6.16
CA GLU A 89 1.03 10.06 7.33
C GLU A 89 0.18 8.87 7.77
N CYS A 90 0.83 7.79 8.19
CA CYS A 90 0.16 6.59 8.68
C CYS A 90 1.00 5.95 9.78
N SER A 91 0.37 5.65 10.92
CA SER A 91 1.04 4.97 12.04
C SER A 91 1.38 3.52 11.74
N ASN A 92 0.62 2.88 10.85
CA ASN A 92 0.89 1.55 10.32
C ASN A 92 0.91 1.59 8.78
N PRO A 93 2.05 1.97 8.17
CA PRO A 93 2.17 2.13 6.72
C PRO A 93 1.80 0.87 5.92
N ILE A 94 2.00 -0.32 6.49
CA ILE A 94 1.65 -1.60 5.85
C ILE A 94 0.14 -1.71 5.70
N MET A 95 -0.58 -1.46 6.79
CA MET A 95 -2.05 -1.42 6.75
C MET A 95 -2.55 -0.32 5.81
N GLY A 96 -1.95 0.88 5.86
CA GLY A 96 -2.30 1.99 4.98
C GLY A 96 -2.12 1.67 3.49
N GLU A 97 -1.02 1.02 3.11
CA GLU A 97 -0.77 0.61 1.73
C GLU A 97 -1.81 -0.42 1.27
N ASN A 98 -2.13 -1.40 2.11
CA ASN A 98 -3.18 -2.37 1.78
C ASN A 98 -4.54 -1.70 1.56
N ILE A 99 -4.92 -0.76 2.44
CA ILE A 99 -6.14 0.03 2.29
C ILE A 99 -6.11 0.80 0.95
N ALA A 100 -4.98 1.43 0.62
CA ALA A 100 -4.81 2.15 -0.64
C ALA A 100 -4.87 1.23 -1.86
N ILE A 101 -4.25 0.05 -1.83
CA ILE A 101 -4.32 -0.91 -2.93
C ILE A 101 -5.76 -1.38 -3.13
N ILE A 102 -6.45 -1.75 -2.05
CA ILE A 102 -7.83 -2.27 -2.11
C ILE A 102 -8.82 -1.18 -2.56
N GLY A 103 -8.72 0.03 -2.01
CA GLY A 103 -9.71 1.07 -2.26
C GLY A 103 -9.41 1.99 -3.44
N CYS A 104 -8.14 2.11 -3.85
CA CYS A 104 -7.75 2.94 -4.99
C CYS A 104 -7.56 2.13 -6.28
N GLU A 105 -7.46 0.79 -6.18
CA GLU A 105 -7.22 -0.14 -7.29
C GLU A 105 -6.13 0.34 -8.28
N PRO A 106 -4.91 0.66 -7.78
CA PRO A 106 -3.86 1.20 -8.64
C PRO A 106 -3.42 0.18 -9.71
N LEU A 107 -3.24 0.67 -10.94
CA LEU A 107 -3.00 -0.14 -12.13
C LEU A 107 -1.79 -1.09 -12.01
N PHE A 108 -0.72 -0.64 -11.35
CA PHE A 108 0.54 -1.36 -11.34
C PHE A 108 0.79 -2.15 -10.06
N ASN A 109 0.03 -2.00 -8.98
CA ASN A 109 0.23 -2.88 -7.83
C ASN A 109 -0.18 -4.30 -8.20
N ARG A 110 0.74 -5.26 -8.06
CA ARG A 110 0.37 -6.67 -8.08
C ARG A 110 -0.56 -6.92 -6.90
N ARG A 111 -1.62 -7.70 -7.11
CA ARG A 111 -2.45 -8.25 -6.02
C ARG A 111 -1.54 -9.11 -5.14
N MET A 112 -0.94 -8.49 -4.13
CA MET A 112 -0.17 -9.19 -3.12
C MET A 112 -1.14 -9.58 -2.01
N SER A 113 -0.97 -10.80 -1.49
CA SER A 113 -1.70 -11.22 -0.31
C SER A 113 -1.35 -10.26 0.84
N PRO A 114 -2.32 -9.50 1.38
CA PRO A 114 -2.07 -8.29 2.16
C PRO A 114 -1.42 -8.55 3.53
N TRP A 115 -1.21 -9.82 3.92
CA TRP A 115 -0.94 -10.19 5.30
C TRP A 115 0.23 -11.14 5.50
N LYS A 116 1.21 -11.19 4.59
CA LYS A 116 2.42 -12.01 4.83
C LYS A 116 3.25 -11.42 5.98
N GLY A 117 3.11 -12.01 7.18
CA GLY A 117 4.13 -11.98 8.23
C GLY A 117 4.02 -10.87 9.30
N THR A 118 2.89 -10.19 9.44
CA THR A 118 2.68 -9.16 10.47
C THR A 118 1.43 -9.42 11.30
N ASP A 119 1.40 -8.87 12.52
CA ASP A 119 0.21 -8.85 13.37
C ASP A 119 -0.96 -8.30 12.56
N ARG A 120 -1.97 -9.14 12.35
CA ARG A 120 -3.13 -8.78 11.55
C ARG A 120 -3.88 -7.66 12.29
N PRO A 121 -4.03 -6.47 11.70
CA PRO A 121 -4.86 -5.44 12.29
C PRO A 121 -6.29 -5.98 12.40
N THR A 122 -6.96 -5.58 13.47
CA THR A 122 -8.37 -5.86 13.66
C THR A 122 -9.18 -5.19 12.55
N GLN A 123 -10.38 -5.71 12.30
CA GLN A 123 -11.31 -5.11 11.34
C GLN A 123 -11.62 -3.64 11.68
N ASP A 124 -11.73 -3.30 12.96
CA ASP A 124 -11.98 -1.93 13.43
C ASP A 124 -10.81 -0.99 13.14
N GLU A 125 -9.57 -1.45 13.30
CA GLU A 125 -8.38 -0.67 12.95
C GLU A 125 -8.32 -0.39 11.46
N TYR A 126 -8.61 -1.41 10.63
CA TYR A 126 -8.67 -1.26 9.18
C TYR A 126 -9.74 -0.25 8.77
N LEU A 127 -10.97 -0.39 9.29
CA LEU A 127 -12.08 0.49 8.95
C LEU A 127 -11.83 1.94 9.42
N ARG A 128 -11.28 2.11 10.62
CA ARG A 128 -10.93 3.42 11.16
C ARG A 128 -9.89 4.11 10.29
N GLU A 129 -8.82 3.39 9.95
CA GLU A 129 -7.75 3.96 9.14
C GLU A 129 -8.23 4.28 7.72
N ALA A 130 -9.03 3.41 7.12
CA ALA A 130 -9.54 3.63 5.79
C ALA A 130 -10.53 4.80 5.69
N THR A 131 -11.32 5.00 6.76
CA THR A 131 -12.18 6.18 6.92
C THR A 131 -11.34 7.44 7.10
N ARG A 132 -10.31 7.40 7.95
CA ARG A 132 -9.37 8.51 8.15
C ARG A 132 -8.71 8.91 6.83
N LEU A 133 -8.20 7.95 6.07
CA LEU A 133 -7.63 8.18 4.74
C LEU A 133 -8.67 8.64 3.71
N GLY A 134 -9.97 8.60 4.00
CA GLY A 134 -11.02 9.02 3.07
C GLY A 134 -11.11 8.16 1.80
N ILE A 135 -10.52 6.96 1.84
CA ILE A 135 -10.49 6.03 0.70
C ILE A 135 -11.87 5.38 0.53
N PHE A 136 -12.52 5.04 1.64
CA PHE A 136 -13.89 4.55 1.62
C PHE A 136 -14.86 5.62 2.10
N THR A 137 -15.97 5.73 1.39
CA THR A 137 -17.03 6.73 1.61
C THR A 137 -18.11 6.25 2.58
N SER A 138 -18.12 4.96 2.90
CA SER A 138 -18.98 4.35 3.93
C SER A 138 -18.35 3.03 4.40
N GLN A 139 -18.68 2.59 5.62
CA GLN A 139 -18.28 1.27 6.12
C GLN A 139 -18.74 0.12 5.21
N GLU A 140 -19.93 0.23 4.62
CA GLU A 140 -20.50 -0.76 3.72
C GLU A 140 -19.64 -0.92 2.45
N ARG A 141 -19.20 0.19 1.83
CA ARG A 141 -18.28 0.14 0.69
C ARG A 141 -16.89 -0.38 1.07
N SER A 142 -16.41 -0.08 2.27
CA SER A 142 -15.16 -0.66 2.78
C SER A 142 -15.25 -2.17 2.87
N LEU A 143 -16.37 -2.70 3.40
CA LEU A 143 -16.60 -4.12 3.58
C LEU A 143 -16.78 -4.83 2.24
N ASP A 144 -17.51 -4.25 1.29
CA ASP A 144 -17.67 -4.82 -0.05
C ASP A 144 -16.34 -4.92 -0.79
N ASN A 145 -15.53 -3.85 -0.76
CA ASN A 145 -14.24 -3.84 -1.45
C ASN A 145 -13.24 -4.78 -0.77
N LEU A 146 -13.20 -4.80 0.57
CA LEU A 146 -12.38 -5.75 1.31
C LEU A 146 -12.80 -7.19 1.01
N THR A 147 -14.11 -7.48 0.98
CA THR A 147 -14.64 -8.83 0.71
C THR A 147 -14.32 -9.26 -0.72
N LYS A 148 -14.55 -8.41 -1.72
CA LYS A 148 -14.20 -8.70 -3.13
C LYS A 148 -12.70 -8.95 -3.29
N TYR A 149 -11.88 -8.15 -2.63
CA TYR A 149 -10.44 -8.32 -2.68
C TYR A 149 -10.00 -9.64 -2.03
N LEU A 150 -10.54 -9.97 -0.85
CA LEU A 150 -10.23 -11.22 -0.15
C LEU A 150 -10.67 -12.44 -0.96
N ILE A 151 -11.88 -12.44 -1.53
CA ILE A 151 -12.37 -13.52 -2.41
C ILE A 151 -11.42 -13.69 -3.59
N SER A 152 -11.08 -12.60 -4.28
CA SER A 152 -10.19 -12.69 -5.42
C SER A 152 -8.78 -13.15 -5.05
N ASP A 153 -8.22 -12.71 -3.91
CA ASP A 153 -6.90 -13.17 -3.46
C ASP A 153 -6.91 -14.67 -3.13
N ILE A 154 -8.00 -15.19 -2.56
CA ILE A 154 -8.19 -16.64 -2.32
C ILE A 154 -8.24 -17.40 -3.65
N GLU A 155 -8.99 -16.90 -4.63
CA GLU A 155 -9.09 -17.54 -5.96
C GLU A 155 -7.76 -17.52 -6.71
N THR A 156 -7.00 -16.42 -6.58
CA THR A 156 -5.75 -16.23 -7.34
C THR A 156 -4.54 -16.87 -6.65
N ASN A 157 -4.56 -16.96 -5.30
CA ASN A 157 -3.45 -17.45 -4.48
C ASN A 157 -3.91 -18.43 -3.37
N PRO A 158 -4.63 -19.52 -3.70
CA PRO A 158 -5.23 -20.40 -2.68
C PRO A 158 -4.21 -21.00 -1.70
N GLN A 159 -2.98 -21.22 -2.18
CA GLN A 159 -1.88 -21.81 -1.41
C GLN A 159 -1.36 -20.91 -0.27
N LEU A 160 -1.68 -19.62 -0.28
CA LEU A 160 -1.35 -18.69 0.81
C LEU A 160 -2.39 -18.73 1.95
N TRP A 161 -3.56 -19.34 1.69
CA TRP A 161 -4.68 -19.46 2.62
C TRP A 161 -4.85 -20.87 3.17
N GLU A 162 -4.23 -21.87 2.53
CA GLU A 162 -4.05 -23.19 3.10
C GLU A 162 -3.16 -23.10 4.35
N ARG A 163 -3.77 -23.20 5.54
CA ARG A 163 -3.01 -23.49 6.76
C ARG A 163 -2.32 -24.83 6.55
N LYS A 164 -1.02 -24.83 6.23
CA LYS A 164 -0.22 -26.05 6.43
C LYS A 164 -0.32 -26.38 7.92
N PRO A 165 -0.82 -27.57 8.31
CA PRO A 165 -0.78 -27.98 9.71
C PRO A 165 0.69 -27.90 10.14
N SER A 166 0.98 -27.19 11.23
CA SER A 166 2.33 -27.16 11.79
C SER A 166 2.76 -28.61 12.06
N PRO A 167 3.83 -29.11 11.44
CA PRO A 167 4.42 -30.35 11.87
C PRO A 167 5.03 -30.08 13.25
N ASN A 168 4.60 -30.86 14.25
CA ASN A 168 5.05 -30.86 15.65
C ASN A 168 4.21 -30.05 16.64
N ARG A 169 3.02 -30.57 16.93
CA ARG A 169 2.48 -30.54 18.30
C ARG A 169 1.90 -31.91 18.69
N GLU A 170 2.58 -32.99 18.33
CA GLU A 170 2.36 -34.29 18.94
C GLU A 170 3.56 -34.68 19.81
N ARG A 171 3.22 -35.21 20.98
CA ARG A 171 4.05 -35.91 21.98
C ARG A 171 4.79 -35.02 22.98
N LYS A 172 4.13 -34.85 24.14
CA LYS A 172 4.56 -35.49 25.39
C LYS A 172 3.40 -35.45 26.41
N THR A 173 2.55 -36.47 26.34
CA THR A 173 1.80 -36.92 27.52
C THR A 173 2.81 -37.48 28.51
N TYR A 174 3.04 -36.76 29.62
CA TYR A 174 3.77 -37.28 30.77
C TYR A 174 2.82 -38.18 31.58
N ARG A 175 2.85 -39.48 31.28
CA ARG A 175 2.45 -40.64 32.08
C ARG A 175 3.60 -41.62 31.81
N GLU A 176 4.38 -42.15 32.74
CA GLU A 176 4.23 -42.52 34.14
C GLU A 176 5.61 -42.44 34.82
N ARG A 177 5.65 -42.16 36.13
CA ARG A 177 6.51 -42.85 37.11
C ARG A 177 5.83 -42.78 38.49
N PHE A 178 5.01 -43.79 38.76
CA PHE A 178 5.08 -44.53 40.01
C PHE A 178 5.77 -45.86 39.68
#